data_AF-A0A3D8IFS8-F1
#
_entry.id   AF-A0A3D8IFS8-F1
#
_cell.length_a   1.000
_cell.length_b   1.000
_cell.length_c   1.000
_cell.angle_alpha   90.00
_cell.angle_beta   90.00
_cell.angle_gamma   90.00
#
_symmetry.space_group_name_H-M   'P 1'
#
loop_
_entity.id
_entity.type
_entity.pdbx_description
1 polymer ?
#
loop_
_entity_poly.entity_id
_entity_poly.type
_entity_poly.pdbx_seq_one_letter_code
_entity_poly.pdbx_strand_id
1 'polypeptide(L)'
;MHITFGPILSRRFGMSLGVDLSPSKKQCNFNCVYCELQAQSPIDSQQSIVPVASVLHAITNALKENSCIDVLTFTANGEPTLYPFLGELIQETKKILLSYKHIKTLILSNGSKFLECKESLQYFDIVKFSLDSISLQKFKRVDKPSKTLDLEQIKYGIKEFAKDFQGDLIAEILIVKGFNDDKESNEKNAEFLREVGIKRLDLSTIDRPSSHRVEGVSNEKLYKLSQIFYGLNVCVATRKNDTTMQIQQQNLDNNGIIELLKRRPLSHLDSEILLTKESRERLEYLQQKGEIQIKNIAGVQFYCL
;
A
#
# COMPACT_ATOMS: atom_id res chain seq x y z
N MET A 1 -10.82 17.52 -16.86
CA MET A 1 -10.95 16.20 -16.21
C MET A 1 -9.86 15.33 -16.78
N HIS A 2 -8.90 14.89 -15.98
CA HIS A 2 -7.73 14.15 -16.47
C HIS A 2 -7.87 12.69 -16.03
N ILE A 3 -7.96 11.77 -16.99
CA ILE A 3 -7.99 10.32 -16.73
C ILE A 3 -6.61 9.83 -16.28
N THR A 4 -5.54 10.43 -16.82
CA THR A 4 -4.17 10.15 -16.43
C THR A 4 -3.55 11.35 -15.74
N PHE A 5 -2.66 11.13 -14.77
CA PHE A 5 -1.94 12.19 -14.06
C PHE A 5 -0.54 11.73 -13.66
N GLY A 6 0.36 12.71 -13.45
CA GLY A 6 1.78 12.46 -13.24
C GLY A 6 2.57 12.49 -14.56
N PRO A 7 3.73 11.82 -14.62
CA PRO A 7 4.27 10.90 -13.61
C PRO A 7 4.64 11.60 -12.29
N ILE A 8 4.54 10.86 -11.18
CA ILE A 8 4.91 11.30 -9.84
C ILE A 8 5.92 10.31 -9.28
N LEU A 9 6.99 10.81 -8.66
CA LEU A 9 7.93 9.96 -7.93
C LEU A 9 7.25 9.38 -6.68
N SER A 10 6.85 8.11 -6.76
CA SER A 10 6.33 7.35 -5.62
C SER A 10 7.46 7.07 -4.64
N ARG A 11 7.18 7.26 -3.34
CA ARG A 11 8.11 6.90 -2.27
C ARG A 11 8.46 5.41 -2.24
N ARG A 12 7.63 4.55 -2.86
CA ARG A 12 7.70 3.09 -2.72
C ARG A 12 7.74 2.33 -4.03
N PHE A 13 7.25 2.90 -5.13
CA PHE A 13 7.02 2.19 -6.39
C PHE A 13 7.76 2.79 -7.61
N GLY A 14 8.68 3.73 -7.38
CA GLY A 14 9.39 4.43 -8.46
C GLY A 14 8.55 5.51 -9.15
N MET A 15 8.86 5.81 -10.40
CA MET A 15 8.15 6.81 -11.19
C MET A 15 6.78 6.27 -11.64
N SER A 16 5.71 6.80 -11.06
CA SER A 16 4.35 6.29 -11.21
C SER A 16 3.50 7.18 -12.10
N LEU A 17 2.94 6.63 -13.16
CA LEU A 17 1.86 7.26 -13.94
C LEU A 17 0.51 6.79 -13.39
N GLY A 18 -0.35 7.73 -12.96
CA GLY A 18 -1.67 7.42 -12.41
C GLY A 18 -2.75 7.31 -13.48
N VAL A 19 -3.68 6.38 -13.29
CA VAL A 19 -4.91 6.20 -14.08
C VAL A 19 -6.10 6.27 -13.12
N ASP A 20 -6.90 7.33 -13.22
CA ASP A 20 -8.10 7.55 -12.42
C ASP A 20 -9.33 6.98 -13.14
N LEU A 21 -9.93 5.93 -12.55
CA LEU A 21 -11.14 5.27 -13.06
C LEU A 21 -12.44 5.96 -12.63
N SER A 22 -12.36 7.06 -11.88
CA SER A 22 -13.50 7.90 -11.48
C SER A 22 -13.13 9.39 -11.51
N PRO A 23 -12.63 9.94 -12.63
CA PRO A 23 -12.04 11.28 -12.67
C PRO A 23 -13.05 12.41 -12.53
N SER A 24 -14.37 12.11 -12.59
CA SER A 24 -15.45 13.09 -12.53
C SER A 24 -15.94 13.41 -11.14
N LYS A 25 -15.95 12.43 -10.24
CA LYS A 25 -16.48 12.56 -8.88
C LYS A 25 -15.97 11.42 -8.00
N LYS A 26 -16.06 11.60 -6.69
CA LYS A 26 -15.78 10.54 -5.72
C LYS A 26 -16.85 9.43 -5.81
N GLN A 27 -16.40 8.20 -6.07
CA GLN A 27 -17.23 6.99 -6.14
C GLN A 27 -16.54 5.87 -5.37
N CYS A 28 -16.84 5.78 -4.08
CA CYS A 28 -16.20 4.84 -3.16
C CYS A 28 -17.25 4.20 -2.27
N ASN A 29 -17.08 2.91 -1.99
CA ASN A 29 -17.89 2.19 -1.00
C ASN A 29 -17.32 2.31 0.42
N PHE A 30 -16.25 3.09 0.61
CA PHE A 30 -15.70 3.51 1.90
C PHE A 30 -15.76 5.03 2.03
N ASN A 31 -15.70 5.54 3.27
CA ASN A 31 -15.57 6.97 3.55
C ASN A 31 -14.52 7.22 4.64
N CYS A 32 -13.32 6.67 4.43
CA CYS A 32 -12.25 6.66 5.43
C CYS A 32 -12.00 8.03 6.05
N VAL A 33 -11.76 8.08 7.36
CA VAL A 33 -11.59 9.33 8.10
C VAL A 33 -10.33 10.10 7.72
N TYR A 34 -9.35 9.46 7.06
CA TYR A 34 -8.12 10.09 6.59
C TYR A 34 -8.15 10.42 5.10
N CYS A 35 -9.27 10.18 4.40
CA CYS A 35 -9.37 10.39 2.97
C CYS A 35 -9.17 11.87 2.61
N GLU A 36 -8.25 12.15 1.68
CA GLU A 36 -7.96 13.48 1.16
C GLU A 36 -9.09 14.02 0.27
N LEU A 37 -9.89 13.11 -0.31
CA LEU A 37 -11.08 13.48 -1.07
C LEU A 37 -12.19 13.94 -0.14
N GLN A 38 -13.02 14.87 -0.60
CA GLN A 38 -14.17 15.38 0.14
C GLN A 38 -15.02 14.24 0.74
N ALA A 39 -15.45 14.41 1.98
CA ALA A 39 -16.31 13.43 2.64
C ALA A 39 -17.63 13.29 1.89
N GLN A 40 -18.03 12.06 1.61
CA GLN A 40 -19.26 11.74 0.89
C GLN A 40 -19.79 10.39 1.41
N SER A 41 -21.11 10.22 1.41
CA SER A 41 -21.72 8.93 1.72
C SER A 41 -21.18 7.85 0.77
N PRO A 42 -20.83 6.66 1.30
CA PRO A 42 -20.43 5.53 0.47
C PRO A 42 -21.47 5.16 -0.59
N ILE A 43 -20.99 4.72 -1.76
CA ILE A 43 -21.82 4.13 -2.82
C ILE A 43 -21.22 2.78 -3.23
N ASP A 44 -22.07 1.80 -3.54
CA ASP A 44 -21.63 0.42 -3.79
C ASP A 44 -21.33 0.10 -5.26
N SER A 45 -21.59 1.06 -6.15
CA SER A 45 -21.35 0.92 -7.59
C SER A 45 -21.06 2.29 -8.21
N GLN A 46 -20.16 2.33 -9.19
CA GLN A 46 -19.97 3.54 -9.99
C GLN A 46 -21.22 3.83 -10.83
N GLN A 47 -21.63 5.09 -10.84
CA GLN A 47 -22.75 5.60 -11.65
C GLN A 47 -22.25 6.39 -12.87
N SER A 48 -21.10 7.07 -12.73
CA SER A 48 -20.41 7.74 -13.84
C SER A 48 -19.24 6.86 -14.23
N ILE A 49 -19.33 6.23 -15.41
CA ILE A 49 -18.35 5.26 -15.90
C ILE A 49 -17.62 5.90 -17.09
N VAL A 50 -16.30 5.99 -17.00
CA VAL A 50 -15.48 6.43 -18.14
C VAL A 50 -15.40 5.29 -19.15
N PRO A 51 -15.60 5.53 -20.46
CA PRO A 51 -15.47 4.48 -21.47
C PRO A 51 -14.07 3.87 -21.50
N VAL A 52 -13.96 2.55 -21.64
CA VAL A 52 -12.68 1.82 -21.72
C VAL A 52 -11.77 2.43 -22.79
N ALA A 53 -12.31 2.71 -23.98
CA ALA A 53 -11.58 3.33 -25.08
C ALA A 53 -10.95 4.68 -24.70
N SER A 54 -11.65 5.51 -23.91
CA SER A 54 -11.13 6.80 -23.43
C SER A 54 -9.96 6.60 -22.45
N VAL A 55 -10.04 5.60 -21.58
CA VAL A 55 -8.96 5.27 -20.64
C VAL A 55 -7.73 4.74 -21.39
N LEU A 56 -7.92 3.80 -22.32
CA LEU A 56 -6.84 3.25 -23.14
C LEU A 56 -6.16 4.32 -24.01
N HIS A 57 -6.94 5.25 -24.56
CA HIS A 57 -6.40 6.38 -25.32
C HIS A 57 -5.55 7.29 -24.42
N ALA A 58 -6.04 7.63 -23.22
CA ALA A 58 -5.30 8.44 -22.27
C ALA A 58 -3.99 7.77 -21.83
N ILE A 59 -4.03 6.46 -21.50
CA ILE A 59 -2.84 5.66 -21.18
C ILE A 59 -1.84 5.71 -22.34
N THR A 60 -2.30 5.43 -23.57
CA THR A 60 -1.43 5.39 -24.75
C THR A 60 -0.73 6.73 -25.01
N ASN A 61 -1.45 7.84 -24.88
CA ASN A 61 -0.85 9.16 -25.10
C ASN A 61 0.14 9.50 -23.98
N ALA A 62 -0.23 9.27 -22.72
CA ALA A 62 0.64 9.54 -21.59
C ALA A 62 1.94 8.71 -21.62
N LEU A 63 1.89 7.45 -22.07
CA LEU A 63 3.07 6.60 -22.26
C LEU A 63 3.98 7.10 -23.39
N LYS A 64 3.44 7.70 -24.46
CA LYS A 64 4.24 8.29 -25.55
C LYS A 64 4.94 9.58 -25.12
N GLU A 65 4.29 10.36 -24.28
CA GLU A 65 4.80 11.65 -23.79
C GLU A 65 5.86 11.50 -22.70
N ASN A 66 5.90 10.35 -22.01
CA ASN A 66 6.75 10.14 -20.84
C ASN A 66 7.63 8.89 -21.02
N SER A 67 8.95 9.08 -21.03
CA SER A 67 9.92 8.00 -21.27
C SER A 67 10.37 7.25 -20.02
N CYS A 68 10.10 7.79 -18.83
CA CYS A 68 10.57 7.26 -17.55
C CYS A 68 9.39 6.91 -16.66
N ILE A 69 8.80 5.73 -16.86
CA ILE A 69 7.70 5.23 -16.03
C ILE A 69 8.11 3.84 -15.53
N ASP A 70 8.05 3.63 -14.22
CA ASP A 70 8.31 2.32 -13.61
C ASP A 70 6.98 1.56 -13.40
N VAL A 71 5.92 2.29 -13.06
CA VAL A 71 4.62 1.71 -12.72
C VAL A 71 3.46 2.52 -13.29
N LEU A 72 2.47 1.81 -13.84
CA LEU A 72 1.17 2.33 -14.20
C LEU A 72 0.17 1.98 -13.08
N THR A 73 -0.25 3.00 -12.34
CA THR A 73 -1.06 2.86 -11.12
C THR A 73 -2.51 3.16 -11.39
N PHE A 74 -3.36 2.14 -11.31
CA PHE A 74 -4.80 2.22 -11.36
C PHE A 74 -5.35 2.62 -9.98
N THR A 75 -6.08 3.73 -9.97
CA THR A 75 -6.71 4.31 -8.79
C THR A 75 -8.07 4.88 -9.20
N ALA A 76 -8.75 5.54 -8.28
CA ALA A 76 -9.94 6.32 -8.59
C ALA A 76 -10.01 7.51 -7.63
N ASN A 77 -10.77 8.56 -7.99
CA ASN A 77 -11.48 9.31 -6.94
C ASN A 77 -12.49 8.35 -6.29
N GLY A 78 -12.05 7.55 -5.33
CA GLY A 78 -12.83 6.50 -4.69
C GLY A 78 -12.20 5.12 -4.88
N GLU A 79 -13.02 4.10 -5.13
CA GLU A 79 -12.56 2.70 -5.18
C GLU A 79 -12.49 2.21 -6.64
N PRO A 80 -11.29 1.92 -7.19
CA PRO A 80 -11.16 1.50 -8.58
C PRO A 80 -11.81 0.16 -8.89
N THR A 81 -11.94 -0.76 -7.92
CA THR A 81 -12.62 -2.05 -8.17
C THR A 81 -14.13 -1.92 -8.34
N LEU A 82 -14.71 -0.73 -8.12
CA LEU A 82 -16.11 -0.44 -8.48
C LEU A 82 -16.28 -0.13 -9.98
N TYR A 83 -15.20 -0.03 -10.75
CA TYR A 83 -15.25 0.16 -12.19
C TYR A 83 -15.70 -1.15 -12.88
N PRO A 84 -16.84 -1.18 -13.57
CA PRO A 84 -17.46 -2.43 -14.03
C PRO A 84 -16.70 -3.14 -15.14
N PHE A 85 -15.83 -2.42 -15.87
CA PHE A 85 -15.05 -2.95 -16.99
C PHE A 85 -13.57 -3.16 -16.62
N LEU A 86 -13.25 -3.36 -15.34
CA LEU A 86 -11.87 -3.49 -14.86
C LEU A 86 -11.11 -4.62 -15.58
N GLY A 87 -11.77 -5.77 -15.78
CA GLY A 87 -11.18 -6.93 -16.46
C GLY A 87 -10.82 -6.65 -17.91
N GLU A 88 -11.75 -6.09 -18.69
CA GLU A 88 -11.50 -5.67 -20.07
C GLU A 88 -10.36 -4.64 -20.12
N LEU A 89 -10.44 -3.61 -19.27
CA LEU A 89 -9.47 -2.53 -19.25
C LEU A 89 -8.05 -3.01 -18.96
N ILE A 90 -7.85 -3.85 -17.95
CA ILE A 90 -6.50 -4.32 -17.60
C ILE A 90 -5.95 -5.27 -18.67
N GLN A 91 -6.79 -6.12 -19.27
CA GLN A 91 -6.37 -7.01 -20.35
C GLN A 91 -5.92 -6.21 -21.59
N GLU A 92 -6.70 -5.22 -22.02
CA GLU A 92 -6.30 -4.36 -23.14
C GLU A 92 -5.08 -3.49 -22.80
N THR A 93 -4.98 -3.00 -21.55
CA THR A 93 -3.79 -2.27 -21.09
C THR A 93 -2.54 -3.14 -21.17
N LYS A 94 -2.62 -4.43 -20.79
CA LYS A 94 -1.47 -5.34 -20.88
C LYS A 94 -0.99 -5.53 -22.32
N LYS A 95 -1.89 -5.48 -23.32
CA LYS A 95 -1.50 -5.51 -24.74
C LYS A 95 -0.71 -4.26 -25.12
N ILE A 96 -1.12 -3.08 -24.66
CA ILE A 96 -0.36 -1.82 -24.87
C ILE A 96 1.04 -1.93 -24.25
N LEU A 97 1.12 -2.46 -23.03
CA LEU A 97 2.37 -2.60 -22.28
C LEU A 97 3.35 -3.64 -22.84
N LEU A 98 2.96 -4.43 -23.87
CA LEU A 98 3.92 -5.28 -24.59
C LEU A 98 5.07 -4.49 -25.23
N SER A 99 4.84 -3.21 -25.56
CA SER A 99 5.86 -2.28 -26.05
C SER A 99 6.67 -1.61 -24.92
N TYR A 100 6.24 -1.77 -23.67
CA TYR A 100 6.80 -1.13 -22.47
C TYR A 100 7.06 -2.16 -21.36
N LYS A 101 7.76 -3.25 -21.68
CA LYS A 101 7.89 -4.44 -20.81
C LYS A 101 8.46 -4.19 -19.39
N HIS A 102 9.12 -3.05 -19.18
CA HIS A 102 9.65 -2.66 -17.87
C HIS A 102 8.57 -2.09 -16.94
N ILE A 103 7.48 -1.54 -17.50
CA ILE A 103 6.40 -0.93 -16.74
C ILE A 103 5.55 -2.00 -16.07
N LYS A 104 5.40 -1.91 -14.75
CA LYS A 104 4.50 -2.76 -13.95
C LYS A 104 3.11 -2.15 -13.83
N THR A 105 2.07 -2.98 -13.71
CA THR A 105 0.73 -2.50 -13.35
C THR A 105 0.50 -2.64 -11.85
N LEU A 106 0.00 -1.56 -11.23
CA LEU A 106 -0.39 -1.50 -9.82
C LEU A 106 -1.87 -1.11 -9.73
N ILE A 107 -2.62 -1.69 -8.79
CA ILE A 107 -3.93 -1.17 -8.36
C ILE A 107 -3.92 -0.86 -6.86
N LEU A 108 -4.54 0.27 -6.49
CA LEU A 108 -4.75 0.69 -5.12
C LEU A 108 -6.22 0.49 -4.75
N SER A 109 -6.53 -0.42 -3.83
CA SER A 109 -7.91 -0.78 -3.48
C SER A 109 -8.13 -0.79 -1.97
N ASN A 110 -9.37 -0.72 -1.51
CA ASN A 110 -9.77 -0.97 -0.13
C ASN A 110 -10.04 -2.47 0.15
N GLY A 111 -9.82 -3.35 -0.83
CA GLY A 111 -9.93 -4.80 -0.67
C GLY A 111 -11.36 -5.35 -0.71
N SER A 112 -12.38 -4.48 -0.65
CA SER A 112 -13.77 -4.91 -0.43
C SER A 112 -14.40 -5.70 -1.57
N LYS A 113 -13.82 -5.62 -2.79
CA LYS A 113 -14.29 -6.33 -3.98
C LYS A 113 -13.31 -7.40 -4.48
N PHE A 114 -12.39 -7.86 -3.63
CA PHE A 114 -11.39 -8.84 -4.07
C PHE A 114 -12.00 -10.16 -4.49
N LEU A 115 -13.12 -10.57 -3.88
CA LEU A 115 -13.82 -11.79 -4.28
C LEU A 115 -14.47 -11.63 -5.67
N GLU A 116 -15.22 -10.54 -5.87
CA GLU A 116 -15.94 -10.30 -7.13
C GLU A 116 -15.00 -9.95 -8.30
N CYS A 117 -13.90 -9.25 -8.02
CA CYS A 117 -12.93 -8.83 -9.02
C CYS A 117 -11.73 -9.76 -9.11
N LYS A 118 -11.76 -10.96 -8.48
CA LYS A 118 -10.62 -11.89 -8.40
C LYS A 118 -9.94 -12.09 -9.76
N GLU A 119 -10.71 -12.43 -10.80
CA GLU A 119 -10.20 -12.67 -12.15
C GLU A 119 -9.53 -11.44 -12.77
N SER A 120 -10.10 -10.25 -12.57
CA SER A 120 -9.53 -9.00 -13.07
C SER A 120 -8.23 -8.64 -12.35
N LEU A 121 -8.19 -8.85 -11.03
CA LEU A 121 -7.04 -8.55 -10.19
C LEU A 121 -5.83 -9.44 -10.51
N GLN A 122 -6.05 -10.67 -11.00
CA GLN A 122 -4.97 -11.58 -11.43
C GLN A 122 -4.09 -11.01 -12.56
N TYR A 123 -4.59 -10.05 -13.35
CA TYR A 123 -3.79 -9.43 -14.40
C TYR A 123 -2.83 -8.36 -13.86
N PHE A 124 -2.91 -7.93 -12.61
CA PHE A 124 -2.01 -6.91 -12.07
C PHE A 124 -0.66 -7.49 -11.64
N ASP A 125 0.44 -6.77 -11.89
CA ASP A 125 1.74 -7.16 -11.33
C ASP A 125 1.78 -6.94 -9.81
N ILE A 126 1.14 -5.86 -9.35
CA ILE A 126 1.10 -5.44 -7.95
C ILE A 126 -0.35 -5.12 -7.58
N VAL A 127 -0.82 -5.69 -6.48
CA VAL A 127 -2.11 -5.36 -5.89
C VAL A 127 -1.84 -4.84 -4.49
N LYS A 128 -2.24 -3.59 -4.24
CA LYS A 128 -2.14 -2.99 -2.91
C LYS A 128 -3.53 -2.77 -2.32
N PHE A 129 -3.78 -3.31 -1.14
CA PHE A 129 -5.04 -3.11 -0.42
C PHE A 129 -4.85 -2.39 0.90
N SER A 130 -5.81 -1.54 1.26
CA SER A 130 -5.87 -0.88 2.57
C SER A 130 -7.00 -1.48 3.40
N LEU A 131 -6.66 -2.02 4.57
CA LEU A 131 -7.62 -2.50 5.57
C LEU A 131 -7.09 -2.15 6.96
N ASP A 132 -7.55 -1.02 7.50
CA ASP A 132 -6.88 -0.38 8.65
C ASP A 132 -7.21 -1.04 9.99
N SER A 133 -8.24 -1.87 10.03
CA SER A 133 -8.62 -2.64 11.20
C SER A 133 -9.47 -3.85 10.86
N ILE A 134 -9.10 -5.02 11.39
CA ILE A 134 -9.96 -6.21 11.40
C ILE A 134 -10.89 -6.29 12.62
N SER A 135 -10.81 -5.32 13.54
CA SER A 135 -11.85 -5.13 14.57
C SER A 135 -13.05 -4.40 13.97
N LEU A 136 -14.23 -5.04 13.97
CA LEU A 136 -15.45 -4.49 13.35
C LEU A 136 -15.79 -3.07 13.83
N GLN A 137 -15.66 -2.83 15.13
CA GLN A 137 -15.96 -1.51 15.71
C GLN A 137 -14.99 -0.43 15.18
N LYS A 138 -13.71 -0.77 15.04
CA LYS A 138 -12.69 0.16 14.57
C LYS A 138 -12.72 0.33 13.06
N PHE A 139 -12.92 -0.75 12.30
CA PHE A 139 -13.20 -0.74 10.87
C PHE A 139 -14.33 0.25 10.54
N LYS A 140 -15.47 0.14 11.23
CA LYS A 140 -16.60 1.07 11.06
C LYS A 140 -16.25 2.53 11.39
N ARG A 141 -15.30 2.77 12.30
CA ARG A 141 -14.89 4.12 12.72
C ARG A 141 -13.85 4.74 11.79
N VAL A 142 -12.85 3.96 11.36
CA VAL A 142 -11.71 4.45 10.59
C VAL A 142 -11.96 4.38 9.08
N ASP A 143 -12.40 3.22 8.57
CA ASP A 143 -12.65 2.99 7.14
C ASP A 143 -14.05 3.48 6.70
N LYS A 144 -15.01 3.50 7.64
CA LYS A 144 -16.41 3.91 7.41
C LYS A 144 -16.99 3.28 6.13
N PRO A 145 -17.07 1.93 6.07
CA PRO A 145 -17.59 1.22 4.92
C PRO A 145 -19.08 1.52 4.69
N SER A 146 -19.55 1.24 3.48
CA SER A 146 -20.97 1.14 3.17
C SER A 146 -21.65 0.11 4.07
N LYS A 147 -22.94 0.32 4.36
CA LYS A 147 -23.73 -0.56 5.25
C LYS A 147 -23.96 -1.96 4.66
N THR A 148 -23.78 -2.11 3.35
CA THR A 148 -23.93 -3.37 2.62
C THR A 148 -22.70 -4.26 2.72
N LEU A 149 -21.56 -3.72 3.16
CA LEU A 149 -20.31 -4.47 3.27
C LEU A 149 -20.20 -5.16 4.63
N ASP A 150 -19.76 -6.41 4.59
CA ASP A 150 -19.47 -7.23 5.75
C ASP A 150 -17.96 -7.46 5.87
N LEU A 151 -17.41 -7.23 7.07
CA LEU A 151 -15.96 -7.32 7.29
C LEU A 151 -15.45 -8.76 7.15
N GLU A 152 -16.23 -9.76 7.54
CA GLU A 152 -15.81 -11.16 7.43
C GLU A 152 -15.77 -11.60 5.96
N GLN A 153 -16.72 -11.15 5.14
CA GLN A 153 -16.69 -11.34 3.69
C GLN A 153 -15.48 -10.66 3.03
N ILE A 154 -15.13 -9.45 3.45
CA ILE A 154 -13.92 -8.75 2.95
C ILE A 154 -12.66 -9.56 3.31
N LYS A 155 -12.53 -9.98 4.57
CA LYS A 155 -11.40 -10.81 5.03
C LYS A 155 -11.30 -12.12 4.25
N TYR A 156 -12.44 -12.77 4.03
CA TYR A 156 -12.52 -13.99 3.22
C TYR A 156 -12.07 -13.73 1.78
N GLY A 157 -12.61 -12.70 1.12
CA GLY A 157 -12.24 -12.32 -0.24
C GLY A 157 -10.74 -12.04 -0.41
N ILE A 158 -10.13 -11.33 0.56
CA ILE A 158 -8.67 -11.08 0.56
C ILE A 158 -7.88 -12.39 0.68
N LYS A 159 -8.26 -13.29 1.60
CA LYS A 159 -7.62 -14.59 1.77
C LYS A 159 -7.75 -15.46 0.53
N GLU A 160 -8.95 -15.56 -0.05
CA GLU A 160 -9.19 -16.36 -1.27
C GLU A 160 -8.47 -15.81 -2.50
N PHE A 161 -8.34 -14.48 -2.59
CA PHE A 161 -7.56 -13.86 -3.66
C PHE A 161 -6.06 -14.18 -3.50
N ALA A 162 -5.54 -14.07 -2.28
CA ALA A 162 -4.12 -14.24 -1.99
C ALA A 162 -3.58 -15.65 -2.29
N LYS A 163 -4.41 -16.69 -2.16
CA LYS A 163 -4.01 -18.09 -2.43
C LYS A 163 -3.40 -18.31 -3.83
N ASP A 164 -3.97 -17.66 -4.83
CA ASP A 164 -3.64 -17.92 -6.24
C ASP A 164 -2.93 -16.74 -6.91
N PHE A 165 -2.86 -15.58 -6.26
CA PHE A 165 -2.24 -14.39 -6.84
C PHE A 165 -0.72 -14.52 -6.95
N GLN A 166 -0.20 -14.44 -8.18
CA GLN A 166 1.23 -14.62 -8.46
C GLN A 166 2.05 -13.33 -8.35
N GLY A 167 1.39 -12.16 -8.30
CA GLY A 167 2.04 -10.86 -8.22
C GLY A 167 2.49 -10.48 -6.81
N ASP A 168 2.78 -9.20 -6.63
CA ASP A 168 3.13 -8.62 -5.33
C ASP A 168 1.87 -8.14 -4.60
N LEU A 169 1.40 -8.91 -3.62
CA LEU A 169 0.30 -8.50 -2.74
C LEU A 169 0.85 -7.67 -1.58
N ILE A 170 0.43 -6.41 -1.52
CA ILE A 170 0.88 -5.42 -0.53
C ILE A 170 -0.32 -5.01 0.32
N ALA A 171 -0.17 -5.02 1.64
CA ALA A 171 -1.16 -4.43 2.54
C ALA A 171 -0.74 -3.01 2.94
N GLU A 172 -1.71 -2.17 3.26
CA GLU A 172 -1.51 -0.90 3.94
C GLU A 172 -2.40 -0.82 5.16
N ILE A 173 -1.80 -0.29 6.24
CA ILE A 173 -2.51 0.15 7.43
C ILE A 173 -2.10 1.59 7.68
N LEU A 174 -3.09 2.48 7.69
CA LEU A 174 -2.95 3.86 8.11
C LEU A 174 -3.46 4.00 9.56
N ILE A 175 -2.53 4.36 10.45
CA ILE A 175 -2.81 4.56 11.87
C ILE A 175 -3.33 5.98 12.10
N VAL A 176 -4.50 6.08 12.73
CA VAL A 176 -5.17 7.32 13.10
C VAL A 176 -5.31 7.37 14.62
N LYS A 177 -4.85 8.49 15.20
CA LYS A 177 -4.80 8.70 16.66
C LYS A 177 -6.18 8.59 17.28
N GLY A 178 -6.36 7.69 18.25
CA GLY A 178 -7.63 7.44 18.94
C GLY A 178 -8.65 6.59 18.17
N PHE A 179 -8.29 6.05 17.01
CA PHE A 179 -9.15 5.20 16.19
C PHE A 179 -8.65 3.75 16.16
N ASN A 180 -7.41 3.53 15.70
CA ASN A 180 -6.78 2.20 15.53
C ASN A 180 -5.31 2.17 15.99
N ASP A 181 -4.91 3.05 16.91
CA ASP A 181 -3.53 3.19 17.41
C ASP A 181 -3.24 2.41 18.71
N ASP A 182 -4.10 1.47 19.07
CA ASP A 182 -3.93 0.55 20.20
C ASP A 182 -3.24 -0.75 19.80
N LYS A 183 -2.59 -1.37 20.78
CA LYS A 183 -1.83 -2.62 20.59
C LYS A 183 -2.73 -3.79 20.19
N GLU A 184 -3.84 -4.00 20.90
CA GLU A 184 -4.72 -5.18 20.73
C GLU A 184 -5.25 -5.30 19.28
N SER A 185 -5.65 -4.20 18.67
CA SER A 185 -6.20 -4.24 17.31
C SER A 185 -5.12 -4.44 16.26
N ASN A 186 -3.92 -3.93 16.50
CA ASN A 186 -2.79 -4.16 15.62
C ASN A 186 -2.22 -5.58 15.75
N GLU A 187 -2.35 -6.25 16.90
CA GLU A 187 -2.03 -7.67 17.05
C GLU A 187 -2.95 -8.52 16.17
N LYS A 188 -4.26 -8.26 16.22
CA LYS A 188 -5.26 -8.90 15.35
C LYS A 188 -4.97 -8.65 13.86
N ASN A 189 -4.64 -7.42 13.49
CA ASN A 189 -4.23 -7.10 12.11
C ASN A 189 -2.98 -7.90 11.70
N ALA A 190 -1.98 -7.98 12.57
CA ALA A 190 -0.74 -8.71 12.27
C ALA A 190 -0.97 -10.21 12.07
N GLU A 191 -1.83 -10.83 12.89
CA GLU A 191 -2.24 -12.23 12.72
C GLU A 191 -2.90 -12.46 11.36
N PHE A 192 -3.90 -11.64 11.04
CA PHE A 192 -4.60 -11.72 9.76
C PHE A 192 -3.65 -11.55 8.56
N LEU A 193 -2.75 -10.57 8.59
CA LEU A 193 -1.83 -10.31 7.47
C LEU A 193 -0.79 -11.42 7.30
N ARG A 194 -0.37 -12.09 8.38
CA ARG A 194 0.46 -13.30 8.30
C ARG A 194 -0.29 -14.46 7.65
N GLU A 195 -1.56 -14.67 8.00
CA GLU A 195 -2.39 -15.70 7.37
C GLU A 195 -2.64 -15.44 5.88
N VAL A 196 -2.76 -14.17 5.48
CA VAL A 196 -2.92 -13.78 4.07
C VAL A 196 -1.65 -14.04 3.26
N GLY A 197 -0.46 -14.00 3.88
CA GLY A 197 0.81 -14.21 3.18
C GLY A 197 1.22 -13.04 2.28
N ILE A 198 0.96 -11.80 2.72
CA ILE A 198 1.37 -10.60 1.98
C ILE A 198 2.89 -10.51 1.80
N LYS A 199 3.34 -9.87 0.72
CA LYS A 199 4.78 -9.64 0.50
C LYS A 199 5.34 -8.49 1.34
N ARG A 200 4.52 -7.46 1.60
CA ARG A 200 4.91 -6.26 2.36
C ARG A 200 3.70 -5.63 3.03
N LEU A 201 3.91 -5.12 4.25
CA LEU A 201 3.02 -4.19 4.91
C LEU A 201 3.59 -2.77 4.81
N ASP A 202 2.83 -1.86 4.22
CA ASP A 202 3.06 -0.43 4.28
C ASP A 202 2.34 0.14 5.51
N LEU A 203 3.09 0.48 6.56
CA LEU A 203 2.53 1.09 7.77
C LEU A 203 2.74 2.61 7.73
N SER A 204 1.67 3.37 7.89
CA SER A 204 1.71 4.83 7.78
C SER A 204 0.80 5.52 8.78
N THR A 205 0.88 6.84 8.84
CA THR A 205 -0.04 7.70 9.57
C THR A 205 -0.40 8.88 8.68
N ILE A 206 -1.47 9.62 9.02
CA ILE A 206 -1.89 10.84 8.32
C ILE A 206 -0.67 11.78 8.12
N ASP A 207 -0.31 12.04 6.86
CA ASP A 207 0.75 12.97 6.45
C ASP A 207 0.25 14.09 5.53
N ARG A 208 -1.01 14.00 5.08
CA ARG A 208 -1.70 14.96 4.23
C ARG A 208 -3.02 15.40 4.87
N PRO A 209 -3.52 16.61 4.57
CA PRO A 209 -4.79 17.08 5.09
C PRO A 209 -5.93 16.12 4.77
N SER A 210 -6.69 15.71 5.80
CA SER A 210 -7.89 14.89 5.63
C SER A 210 -9.14 15.76 5.49
N SER A 211 -10.15 15.24 4.80
CA SER A 211 -11.51 15.80 4.78
C SER A 211 -12.22 15.78 6.15
N HIS A 212 -11.73 15.00 7.11
CA HIS A 212 -12.24 14.96 8.48
C HIS A 212 -11.23 15.56 9.48
N ARG A 213 -11.73 16.05 10.62
CA ARG A 213 -10.89 16.52 11.74
C ARG A 213 -10.32 15.33 12.52
N VAL A 214 -9.23 14.78 12.02
CA VAL A 214 -8.48 13.68 12.62
C VAL A 214 -6.98 13.97 12.59
N GLU A 215 -6.25 13.34 13.50
CA GLU A 215 -4.81 13.51 13.65
C GLU A 215 -4.08 12.20 13.39
N GLY A 216 -2.88 12.31 12.83
CA GLY A 216 -1.93 11.20 12.81
C GLY A 216 -1.26 11.00 14.17
N VAL A 217 -0.70 9.80 14.37
CA VAL A 217 0.20 9.52 15.50
C VAL A 217 1.60 10.08 15.24
N SER A 218 2.46 10.10 16.27
CA SER A 218 3.88 10.45 16.11
C SER A 218 4.65 9.34 15.39
N ASN A 219 5.79 9.68 14.76
CA ASN A 219 6.68 8.67 14.16
C ASN A 219 7.14 7.64 15.19
N GLU A 220 7.45 8.05 16.43
CA GLU A 220 7.82 7.13 17.52
C GLU A 220 6.72 6.10 17.82
N LYS A 221 5.47 6.54 17.92
CA LYS A 221 4.32 5.66 18.14
C LYS A 221 4.13 4.71 16.94
N LEU A 222 4.31 5.19 15.72
CA LEU A 222 4.23 4.37 14.50
C LEU A 222 5.28 3.26 14.50
N TYR A 223 6.53 3.56 14.89
CA TYR A 223 7.57 2.54 15.04
C TYR A 223 7.31 1.56 16.18
N LYS A 224 6.78 2.02 17.32
CA LYS A 224 6.36 1.11 18.40
C LYS A 224 5.30 0.12 17.92
N LEU A 225 4.32 0.60 17.15
CA LEU A 225 3.29 -0.27 16.57
C LEU A 225 3.86 -1.20 15.48
N SER A 226 4.85 -0.76 14.69
CA SER A 226 5.45 -1.60 13.65
C SER A 226 6.09 -2.88 14.20
N GLN A 227 6.55 -2.88 15.46
CA GLN A 227 7.10 -4.06 16.12
C GLN A 227 6.09 -5.18 16.34
N ILE A 228 4.79 -4.87 16.37
CA ILE A 228 3.72 -5.87 16.52
C ILE A 228 3.63 -6.79 15.29
N PHE A 229 4.03 -6.27 14.13
CA PHE A 229 3.99 -6.97 12.84
C PHE A 229 5.26 -7.81 12.59
N TYR A 230 5.79 -8.44 13.64
CA TYR A 230 6.91 -9.36 13.51
C TYR A 230 6.61 -10.47 12.49
N GLY A 231 7.65 -10.93 11.79
CA GLY A 231 7.53 -11.92 10.71
C GLY A 231 6.99 -11.38 9.38
N LEU A 232 6.66 -10.08 9.29
CA LEU A 232 6.27 -9.42 8.03
C LEU A 232 7.36 -8.44 7.55
N ASN A 233 7.42 -8.21 6.24
CA ASN A 233 8.24 -7.14 5.66
C ASN A 233 7.52 -5.80 5.85
N VAL A 234 7.84 -5.08 6.92
CA VAL A 234 7.17 -3.82 7.26
C VAL A 234 7.97 -2.64 6.72
N CYS A 235 7.34 -1.80 5.89
CA CYS A 235 7.84 -0.51 5.45
C CYS A 235 7.12 0.59 6.23
N VAL A 236 7.83 1.31 7.11
CA VAL A 236 7.25 2.42 7.88
C VAL A 236 7.42 3.74 7.12
N ALA A 237 6.31 4.37 6.75
CA ALA A 237 6.31 5.68 6.10
C ALA A 237 6.33 6.80 7.15
N THR A 238 7.50 7.41 7.35
CA THR A 238 7.71 8.51 8.31
C THR A 238 7.67 9.89 7.62
N ARG A 239 7.33 10.92 8.40
CA ARG A 239 7.40 12.32 7.94
C ARG A 239 8.83 12.84 8.02
N LYS A 240 9.40 13.31 6.91
CA LYS A 240 10.75 13.91 6.85
C LYS A 240 10.92 15.16 7.72
N ASN A 241 9.83 15.88 8.00
CA ASN A 241 9.87 17.15 8.74
C ASN A 241 9.50 17.01 10.22
N ASP A 242 9.34 15.79 10.73
CA ASP A 242 9.13 15.58 12.15
C ASP A 242 10.47 15.70 12.89
N THR A 243 10.85 16.95 13.21
CA THR A 243 12.05 17.27 13.99
C THR A 243 11.97 16.78 15.44
N THR A 244 10.82 16.23 15.87
CA THR A 244 10.63 15.64 17.20
C THR A 244 10.95 14.15 17.25
N MET A 245 11.48 13.56 16.16
CA MET A 245 11.96 12.18 16.14
C MET A 245 13.11 11.95 17.13
N GLN A 246 12.77 11.71 18.40
CA GLN A 246 13.68 11.20 19.43
C GLN A 246 13.75 9.68 19.36
N ILE A 247 13.91 9.12 18.16
CA ILE A 247 14.18 7.69 18.04
C ILE A 247 15.65 7.50 18.37
N GLN A 248 15.91 6.94 19.55
CA GLN A 248 17.27 6.58 19.93
C GLN A 248 17.77 5.51 18.97
N GLN A 249 18.74 5.89 18.12
CA GLN A 249 19.40 4.95 17.24
C GLN A 249 20.10 3.87 18.05
N GLN A 250 19.99 2.64 17.57
CA GLN A 250 20.60 1.48 18.19
C GLN A 250 22.01 1.30 17.63
N ASN A 251 22.99 1.20 18.53
CA ASN A 251 24.34 0.77 18.18
C ASN A 251 24.43 -0.74 18.39
N LEU A 252 24.44 -1.49 17.29
CA LEU A 252 24.43 -2.95 17.29
C LEU A 252 25.77 -3.49 16.76
N ASP A 253 26.22 -4.59 17.34
CA ASP A 253 27.27 -5.43 16.77
C ASP A 253 26.69 -6.35 15.69
N ASN A 254 27.54 -7.20 15.08
CA ASN A 254 27.11 -8.10 14.02
C ASN A 254 26.00 -9.05 14.50
N ASN A 255 26.13 -9.61 15.71
CA ASN A 255 25.12 -10.51 16.27
C ASN A 255 23.79 -9.77 16.52
N GLY A 256 23.83 -8.55 17.03
CA GLY A 256 22.66 -7.71 17.22
C GLY A 256 21.93 -7.40 15.91
N ILE A 257 22.66 -7.16 14.82
CA ILE A 257 22.07 -6.98 13.48
C ILE A 257 21.39 -8.27 13.01
N ILE A 258 22.05 -9.42 13.14
CA ILE A 258 21.46 -10.71 12.75
C ILE A 258 20.20 -11.00 13.57
N GLU A 259 20.22 -10.81 14.89
CA GLU A 259 19.04 -10.99 15.75
C GLU A 259 17.90 -10.02 15.42
N LEU A 260 18.21 -8.78 15.04
CA LEU A 260 17.21 -7.83 14.54
C LEU A 260 16.56 -8.34 13.25
N LEU A 261 17.36 -8.79 12.28
CA LEU A 261 16.87 -9.27 10.98
C LEU A 261 16.10 -10.60 11.08
N LYS A 262 16.40 -11.46 12.06
CA LYS A 262 15.60 -12.66 12.37
C LYS A 262 14.17 -12.32 12.78
N ARG A 263 13.96 -11.19 13.45
CA ARG A 263 12.63 -10.76 13.92
C ARG A 263 11.83 -10.12 12.79
N ARG A 264 12.47 -9.22 12.03
CA ARG A 264 11.91 -8.65 10.81
C ARG A 264 13.02 -8.19 9.87
N PRO A 265 12.85 -8.37 8.55
CA PRO A 265 13.63 -7.65 7.56
C PRO A 265 13.54 -6.14 7.72
N LEU A 266 14.64 -5.45 7.45
CA LEU A 266 14.76 -4.01 7.64
C LEU A 266 14.82 -3.31 6.28
N SER A 267 13.90 -2.37 6.03
CA SER A 267 14.02 -1.55 4.82
C SER A 267 15.24 -0.63 4.89
N HIS A 268 15.77 -0.21 3.74
CA HIS A 268 16.88 0.74 3.71
C HIS A 268 16.56 2.02 4.51
N LEU A 269 15.35 2.58 4.32
CA LEU A 269 14.88 3.75 5.05
C LEU A 269 14.82 3.51 6.57
N ASP A 270 14.30 2.35 7.00
CA ASP A 270 14.27 2.01 8.41
C ASP A 270 15.68 1.89 9.01
N SER A 271 16.66 1.39 8.23
CA SER A 271 18.04 1.29 8.70
C SER A 271 18.66 2.65 8.97
N GLU A 272 18.37 3.67 8.15
CA GLU A 272 18.84 5.04 8.36
C GLU A 272 18.23 5.68 9.62
N ILE A 273 17.00 5.29 9.94
CA ILE A 273 16.26 5.86 11.06
C ILE A 273 16.60 5.15 12.37
N LEU A 274 16.75 3.83 12.37
CA LEU A 274 16.86 3.01 13.58
C LEU A 274 18.30 2.72 14.01
N LEU A 275 19.26 2.77 13.10
CA LEU A 275 20.64 2.32 13.36
C LEU A 275 21.63 3.48 13.32
N THR A 276 22.66 3.40 14.17
CA THR A 276 23.78 4.35 14.08
C THR A 276 24.54 4.17 12.77
N LYS A 277 25.39 5.16 12.43
CA LYS A 277 26.27 5.05 11.25
C LYS A 277 27.14 3.80 11.32
N GLU A 278 27.75 3.49 12.47
CA GLU A 278 28.61 2.31 12.63
C GLU A 278 27.82 1.01 12.44
N SER A 279 26.57 0.98 12.91
CA SER A 279 25.70 -0.20 12.74
C SER A 279 25.28 -0.40 11.28
N ARG A 280 25.09 0.69 10.53
CA ARG A 280 24.84 0.61 9.08
C ARG A 280 26.07 0.16 8.29
N GLU A 281 27.26 0.66 8.65
CA GLU A 281 28.53 0.20 8.07
C GLU A 281 28.73 -1.31 8.33
N ARG A 282 28.36 -1.81 9.52
CA ARG A 282 28.35 -3.26 9.81
C ARG A 282 27.32 -4.02 8.98
N LEU A 283 26.15 -3.43 8.76
CA LEU A 283 25.10 -4.02 7.95
C LEU A 283 25.58 -4.18 6.49
N GLU A 284 26.19 -3.16 5.92
CA GLU A 284 26.85 -3.21 4.61
C GLU A 284 27.99 -4.24 4.57
N TYR A 285 28.80 -4.33 5.63
CA TYR A 285 29.85 -5.33 5.75
C TYR A 285 29.32 -6.77 5.73
N LEU A 286 28.25 -7.05 6.49
CA LEU A 286 27.59 -8.36 6.49
C LEU A 286 27.00 -8.69 5.12
N GLN A 287 26.51 -7.68 4.39
CA GLN A 287 25.99 -7.84 3.04
C GLN A 287 27.09 -8.19 2.04
N GLN A 288 28.23 -7.52 2.12
CA GLN A 288 29.42 -7.82 1.29
C GLN A 288 29.98 -9.22 1.57
N LYS A 289 29.86 -9.72 2.81
CA LYS A 289 30.21 -11.09 3.18
C LYS A 289 29.21 -12.15 2.73
N GLY A 290 28.03 -11.75 2.27
CA GLY A 290 26.95 -12.67 1.92
C GLY A 290 26.20 -13.27 3.11
N GLU A 291 26.42 -12.74 4.32
CA GLU A 291 25.69 -13.17 5.53
C GLU A 291 24.26 -12.58 5.58
N ILE A 292 24.04 -11.47 4.86
CA ILE A 292 22.72 -10.88 4.64
C ILE A 292 22.54 -10.56 3.14
N GLN A 293 21.29 -10.53 2.69
CA GLN A 293 20.91 -10.27 1.31
C GLN A 293 20.02 -9.02 1.21
N ILE A 294 20.03 -8.37 0.05
CA ILE A 294 19.07 -7.31 -0.28
C ILE A 294 18.01 -7.88 -1.21
N LYS A 295 16.75 -7.81 -0.78
CA LYS A 295 15.59 -8.19 -1.60
C LYS A 295 14.78 -6.95 -1.95
N ASN A 296 14.45 -6.77 -3.23
CA ASN A 296 13.51 -5.74 -3.67
C ASN A 296 12.09 -6.31 -3.65
N ILE A 297 11.22 -5.70 -2.87
CA ILE A 297 9.81 -6.07 -2.77
C ILE A 297 8.99 -4.88 -3.23
N ALA A 298 8.43 -4.96 -4.43
CA ALA A 298 7.62 -3.92 -5.07
C ALA A 298 8.20 -2.51 -4.91
N GLY A 299 9.50 -2.33 -5.23
CA GLY A 299 10.19 -1.04 -5.23
C GLY A 299 10.84 -0.64 -3.89
N VAL A 300 10.73 -1.45 -2.83
CA VAL A 300 11.37 -1.21 -1.54
C VAL A 300 12.45 -2.27 -1.30
N GLN A 301 13.67 -1.83 -1.02
CA GLN A 301 14.80 -2.69 -0.68
C GLN A 301 14.79 -3.05 0.81
N PHE A 302 14.86 -4.34 1.10
CA PHE A 302 14.96 -4.89 2.44
C PHE A 302 16.28 -5.64 2.61
N TYR A 303 16.94 -5.40 3.73
CA TYR A 303 17.96 -6.27 4.27
C TYR A 303 17.29 -7.48 4.92
N CYS A 304 17.69 -8.67 4.49
CA CYS A 304 17.15 -9.95 4.93
C CYS A 304 18.30 -10.92 5.26
N LEU A 305 18.01 -11.93 6.05
CA LEU A 305 18.82 -13.14 6.12
C LEU A 305 18.55 -14.05 4.92
#